data_AF-A0A183UDG9-F1
#
_entry.id   AF-A0A183UDG9-F1
#
_cell.length_a   1.000
_cell.length_b   1.000
_cell.length_c   1.000
_cell.angle_alpha   90.00
_cell.angle_beta   90.00
_cell.angle_gamma   90.00
#
_symmetry.space_group_name_H-M   'P 1'
#
loop_
_entity.id
_entity.type
_entity.pdbx_description
1 polymer ?
#
loop_
_entity_poly.entity_id
_entity_poly.type
_entity_poly.pdbx_seq_one_letter_code
_entity_poly.pdbx_strand_id
1 'polypeptide(L)'
;MITSRSNHSIFQTISSHSRQAGVTGQLEAILAVWEAENEDSTFDAKPTIVGIAELMEAAAEEFLQQDPDPLDDRHPSRTHPSCTYGHLLKMLFRNTDFMNKLIVSYLMARDNTPLNIAAARLLLDVLPGLDCAVVFSVFGYVDPEDLIPQLYRWAGNPQTNPTLRAYSFGLLAVALEVAGVAANFKNENSTLIPIALNRLKELFKRMNEESVAKEKEENGEGICVKCDSAQKEVVGEEEGPFAGMPSESFHSGVRPSLAEVPFFFYSAFSRSLLPASA
;
A
#
# COMPACT_ATOMS: atom_id res chain seq x y z
N MET A 1 16.40 -32.59 32.02
CA MET A 1 15.99 -33.00 30.66
C MET A 1 15.19 -31.87 30.05
N ILE A 2 15.81 -31.09 29.16
CA ILE A 2 15.19 -29.92 28.49
C ILE A 2 15.23 -30.21 26.99
N THR A 3 14.12 -30.68 26.44
CA THR A 3 13.92 -30.86 24.99
C THR A 3 12.47 -30.56 24.65
N SER A 4 12.07 -29.28 24.71
CA SER A 4 10.73 -28.89 24.21
C SER A 4 10.67 -27.50 23.56
N ARG A 5 11.75 -26.71 23.55
CA ARG A 5 11.75 -25.39 22.88
C ARG A 5 12.25 -25.40 21.42
N SER A 6 12.99 -26.42 20.97
CA SER A 6 13.54 -26.46 19.60
C SER A 6 12.53 -26.88 18.53
N ASN A 7 11.57 -27.75 18.86
CA ASN A 7 10.67 -28.31 17.86
C ASN A 7 9.66 -27.28 17.35
N HIS A 8 9.17 -26.37 18.20
CA HIS A 8 8.18 -25.38 17.80
C HIS A 8 8.71 -24.35 16.79
N SER A 9 9.98 -23.98 16.92
CA SER A 9 10.69 -23.12 15.95
C SER A 9 10.93 -23.85 14.64
N ILE A 10 11.40 -25.10 14.69
CA ILE A 10 11.64 -25.91 13.47
C ILE A 10 10.34 -26.17 12.69
N PHE A 11 9.23 -26.49 13.37
CA PHE A 11 7.93 -26.68 12.72
C PHE A 11 7.38 -25.39 12.10
N GLN A 12 7.57 -24.24 12.75
CA GLN A 12 7.22 -22.93 12.17
C GLN A 12 8.08 -22.62 10.94
N THR A 13 9.39 -22.88 10.98
CA THR A 13 10.30 -22.68 9.85
C THR A 13 9.98 -23.61 8.68
N ILE A 14 9.68 -24.88 8.92
CA ILE A 14 9.31 -25.83 7.84
C ILE A 14 7.96 -25.44 7.22
N SER A 15 6.98 -25.05 8.05
CA SER A 15 5.67 -24.59 7.57
C SER A 15 5.76 -23.25 6.80
N SER A 16 6.67 -22.35 7.17
CA SER A 16 6.87 -21.09 6.45
C SER A 16 7.55 -21.34 5.11
N HIS A 17 8.57 -22.20 5.06
CA HIS A 17 9.25 -22.57 3.81
C HIS A 17 8.30 -23.30 2.84
N SER A 18 7.43 -24.19 3.33
CA SER A 18 6.44 -24.88 2.48
C SER A 18 5.37 -23.93 1.93
N ARG A 19 4.92 -22.96 2.74
CA ARG A 19 3.97 -21.92 2.30
C ARG A 19 4.63 -20.99 1.28
N GLN A 20 5.85 -20.53 1.57
CA GLN A 20 6.65 -19.69 0.67
C GLN A 20 6.85 -20.37 -0.69
N ALA A 21 7.24 -21.65 -0.72
CA ALA A 21 7.40 -22.42 -1.96
C ALA A 21 6.08 -22.50 -2.77
N GLY A 22 4.94 -22.59 -2.09
CA GLY A 22 3.62 -22.56 -2.72
C GLY A 22 3.28 -21.20 -3.34
N VAL A 23 3.59 -20.10 -2.66
CA VAL A 23 3.32 -18.73 -3.16
C VAL A 23 4.25 -18.39 -4.32
N THR A 24 5.53 -18.74 -4.24
CA THR A 24 6.47 -18.54 -5.36
C THR A 24 6.05 -19.36 -6.57
N GLY A 25 5.60 -20.60 -6.39
CA GLY A 25 5.08 -21.42 -7.50
C GLY A 25 3.82 -20.84 -8.15
N GLN A 26 2.96 -20.17 -7.39
CA GLN A 26 1.79 -19.47 -7.94
C GLN A 26 2.18 -18.29 -8.82
N LEU A 27 3.11 -17.44 -8.36
CA LEU A 27 3.59 -16.32 -9.18
C LEU A 27 4.30 -16.82 -10.45
N GLU A 28 5.09 -17.89 -10.36
CA GLU A 28 5.73 -18.51 -11.52
C GLU A 28 4.70 -19.02 -12.53
N ALA A 29 3.63 -19.68 -12.06
CA ALA A 29 2.55 -20.14 -12.93
C ALA A 29 1.80 -18.97 -13.62
N ILE A 30 1.51 -17.89 -12.89
CA ILE A 30 0.86 -16.69 -13.46
C ILE A 30 1.76 -16.05 -14.53
N LEU A 31 3.05 -15.92 -14.26
CA LEU A 31 4.01 -15.36 -15.21
C LEU A 31 4.19 -16.25 -16.45
N ALA A 32 4.15 -17.57 -16.29
CA ALA A 32 4.22 -18.51 -17.42
C ALA A 32 3.00 -18.41 -18.35
N VAL A 33 1.79 -18.28 -17.78
CA VAL A 33 0.56 -18.04 -18.56
C VAL A 33 0.64 -16.70 -19.27
N TRP A 34 1.08 -15.65 -18.57
CA TRP A 34 1.28 -14.35 -19.18
C TRP A 34 2.28 -14.43 -20.33
N GLU A 35 3.44 -15.06 -20.14
CA GLU A 35 4.47 -15.18 -21.19
C GLU A 35 3.94 -15.89 -22.44
N ALA A 36 3.08 -16.89 -22.27
CA ALA A 36 2.46 -17.63 -23.38
C ALA A 36 1.39 -16.84 -24.14
N GLU A 37 0.62 -15.98 -23.47
CA GLU A 37 -0.61 -15.40 -24.03
C GLU A 37 -0.54 -13.86 -24.26
N ASN A 38 0.43 -13.16 -23.67
CA ASN A 38 0.46 -11.68 -23.65
C ASN A 38 0.66 -10.99 -25.00
N GLU A 39 0.97 -11.75 -26.06
CA GLU A 39 1.04 -11.24 -27.44
C GLU A 39 -0.30 -11.38 -28.19
N ASP A 40 -1.23 -12.18 -27.68
CA ASP A 40 -2.54 -12.37 -28.29
C ASP A 40 -3.40 -11.12 -28.08
N SER A 41 -4.04 -10.65 -29.17
CA SER A 41 -4.87 -9.44 -29.14
C SER A 41 -6.13 -9.57 -28.30
N THR A 42 -6.54 -10.79 -27.98
CA THR A 42 -7.70 -11.11 -27.14
C THR A 42 -7.34 -11.28 -25.66
N PHE A 43 -6.05 -11.23 -25.31
CA PHE A 43 -5.60 -11.43 -23.94
C PHE A 43 -6.01 -10.25 -23.04
N ASP A 44 -6.72 -10.56 -21.95
CA ASP A 44 -6.99 -9.58 -20.90
C ASP A 44 -5.89 -9.65 -19.83
N ALA A 45 -5.03 -8.63 -19.80
CA ALA A 45 -3.94 -8.54 -18.84
C ALA A 45 -4.41 -8.20 -17.41
N LYS A 46 -5.61 -7.63 -17.25
CA LYS A 46 -6.12 -7.18 -15.95
C LYS A 46 -6.15 -8.31 -14.89
N PRO A 47 -6.76 -9.49 -15.13
CA PRO A 47 -6.80 -10.56 -14.13
C PRO A 47 -5.40 -11.02 -13.70
N THR A 48 -4.46 -11.12 -14.65
CA THR A 48 -3.06 -11.46 -14.37
C THR A 48 -2.42 -10.44 -13.43
N ILE A 49 -2.55 -9.14 -13.73
CA ILE A 49 -1.96 -8.08 -12.91
C ILE A 49 -2.59 -8.05 -11.51
N VAL A 50 -3.91 -8.21 -11.41
CA VAL A 50 -4.62 -8.26 -10.12
C VAL A 50 -4.17 -9.46 -9.30
N GLY A 51 -4.05 -10.64 -9.91
CA GLY A 51 -3.57 -11.84 -9.22
C GLY A 51 -2.15 -11.67 -8.69
N ILE A 52 -1.25 -11.03 -9.44
CA ILE A 52 0.11 -10.71 -8.96
C ILE A 52 0.04 -9.71 -7.81
N ALA A 53 -0.76 -8.64 -7.91
CA ALA A 53 -0.90 -7.63 -6.85
C ALA A 53 -1.37 -8.26 -5.54
N GLU A 54 -2.39 -9.12 -5.58
CA GLU A 54 -2.90 -9.81 -4.39
C GLU A 54 -1.84 -10.70 -3.72
N LEU A 55 -1.00 -11.39 -4.51
CA LEU A 55 0.13 -12.17 -3.98
C LEU A 55 1.19 -11.26 -3.34
N MET A 56 1.50 -10.12 -3.97
CA MET A 56 2.49 -9.17 -3.48
C MET A 56 2.02 -8.51 -2.17
N GLU A 57 0.77 -8.05 -2.11
CA GLU A 57 0.18 -7.44 -0.92
C GLU A 57 0.11 -8.41 0.25
N ALA A 58 -0.32 -9.67 0.01
CA ALA A 58 -0.36 -10.68 1.06
C ALA A 58 1.03 -10.97 1.64
N ALA A 59 2.05 -11.01 0.78
CA ALA A 59 3.43 -11.19 1.22
C ALA A 59 4.01 -9.93 1.91
N ALA A 60 3.64 -8.74 1.45
CA ALA A 60 4.05 -7.47 2.05
C ALA A 60 3.44 -7.31 3.46
N GLU A 61 2.18 -7.67 3.64
CA GLU A 61 1.51 -7.72 4.94
C GLU A 61 2.22 -8.69 5.90
N GLU A 62 2.54 -9.91 5.45
CA GLU A 62 3.33 -10.86 6.25
C GLU A 62 4.71 -10.29 6.62
N PHE A 63 5.34 -9.55 5.72
CA PHE A 63 6.63 -8.91 5.98
C PHE A 63 6.51 -7.78 7.00
N LEU A 64 5.51 -6.90 6.89
CA LEU A 64 5.27 -5.80 7.83
C LEU A 64 4.93 -6.30 9.24
N GLN A 65 4.28 -7.46 9.35
CA GLN A 65 4.02 -8.11 10.65
C GLN A 65 5.31 -8.54 11.38
N GLN A 66 6.44 -8.65 10.68
CA GLN A 66 7.75 -8.93 11.28
C GLN A 66 8.39 -7.67 11.90
N ASP A 67 7.71 -6.53 11.82
CA ASP A 67 8.15 -5.23 12.35
C ASP A 67 9.51 -4.78 11.76
N PRO A 68 9.62 -4.69 10.42
CA PRO A 68 10.85 -4.21 9.79
C PRO A 68 11.11 -2.75 10.17
N ASP A 69 12.39 -2.36 10.23
CA ASP A 69 12.77 -0.98 10.53
C ASP A 69 12.25 -0.04 9.42
N PRO A 70 11.39 0.94 9.74
CA PRO A 70 10.81 1.85 8.76
C PRO A 70 11.84 2.80 8.12
N LEU A 71 13.06 2.91 8.67
CA LEU A 71 14.14 3.73 8.11
C LEU A 71 15.14 2.90 7.29
N ASP A 72 14.90 1.60 7.13
CA ASP A 72 15.77 0.71 6.38
C ASP A 72 15.32 0.57 4.93
N ASP A 73 15.92 1.37 4.05
CA ASP A 73 15.63 1.39 2.60
C ASP A 73 16.21 0.19 1.84
N ARG A 74 16.85 -0.76 2.53
CA ARG A 74 17.40 -1.94 1.85
C ARG A 74 16.26 -2.85 1.40
N HIS A 75 16.42 -3.43 0.20
CA HIS A 75 15.49 -4.43 -0.33
C HIS A 75 15.11 -5.49 0.74
N PRO A 76 13.83 -5.87 0.88
CA PRO A 76 13.33 -6.84 1.88
C PRO A 76 14.12 -8.16 2.00
N SER A 77 14.71 -8.64 0.91
CA SER A 77 15.53 -9.85 0.89
C SER A 77 16.94 -9.68 1.46
N ARG A 78 17.39 -8.44 1.70
CA ARG A 78 18.66 -8.11 2.35
C ARG A 78 18.48 -7.95 3.86
N THR A 79 17.32 -7.46 4.29
CA THR A 79 16.97 -7.30 5.71
C THR A 79 16.45 -8.62 6.28
N HIS A 80 15.57 -9.31 5.56
CA HIS A 80 15.02 -10.62 5.92
C HIS A 80 15.19 -11.61 4.76
N PRO A 81 16.32 -12.35 4.69
CA PRO A 81 16.63 -13.21 3.55
C PRO A 81 15.61 -14.31 3.27
N SER A 82 14.84 -14.75 4.27
CA SER A 82 13.80 -15.79 4.14
C SER A 82 12.38 -15.24 3.97
N CYS A 83 12.19 -13.92 3.81
CA CYS A 83 10.83 -13.38 3.65
C CYS A 83 10.25 -13.70 2.27
N THR A 84 8.98 -14.10 2.22
CA THR A 84 8.26 -14.38 0.96
C THR A 84 8.29 -13.17 0.03
N TYR A 85 8.00 -11.99 0.55
CA TYR A 85 7.96 -10.74 -0.21
C TYR A 85 9.26 -10.45 -0.96
N GLY A 86 10.41 -10.61 -0.30
CA GLY A 86 11.71 -10.43 -0.91
C GLY A 86 12.01 -11.41 -2.04
N HIS A 87 11.46 -12.63 -1.99
CA HIS A 87 11.59 -13.62 -3.07
C HIS A 87 10.68 -13.30 -4.26
N LEU A 88 9.43 -12.89 -4.01
CA LEU A 88 8.49 -12.50 -5.06
C LEU A 88 9.01 -11.29 -5.84
N LEU A 89 9.50 -10.26 -5.14
CA LEU A 89 10.13 -9.09 -5.76
C LEU A 89 11.27 -9.50 -6.70
N LYS A 90 12.20 -10.33 -6.23
CA LYS A 90 13.31 -10.84 -7.06
C LYS A 90 12.82 -11.59 -8.29
N MET A 91 11.79 -12.43 -8.14
CA MET A 91 11.27 -13.22 -9.24
C MET A 91 10.59 -12.34 -10.29
N LEU A 92 9.81 -11.36 -9.85
CA LEU A 92 9.12 -10.43 -10.74
C LEU A 92 10.12 -9.55 -11.52
N PHE A 93 11.15 -9.00 -10.85
CA PHE A 93 12.15 -8.17 -11.52
C PHE A 93 13.09 -8.94 -12.45
N ARG A 94 13.20 -10.26 -12.28
CA ARG A 94 13.90 -11.11 -13.26
C ARG A 94 13.14 -11.21 -14.59
N ASN A 95 11.82 -11.01 -14.57
CA ASN A 95 11.00 -10.96 -15.77
C ASN A 95 10.89 -9.50 -16.26
N THR A 96 11.94 -9.04 -16.95
CA THR A 96 12.05 -7.65 -17.42
C THR A 96 10.99 -7.29 -18.46
N ASP A 97 10.55 -8.25 -19.26
CA ASP A 97 9.53 -8.05 -20.29
C ASP A 97 8.16 -7.76 -19.66
N PHE A 98 7.80 -8.51 -18.61
CA PHE A 98 6.61 -8.23 -17.82
C PHE A 98 6.67 -6.83 -17.21
N MET A 99 7.77 -6.49 -16.55
CA MET A 99 7.94 -5.18 -15.91
C MET A 99 7.86 -4.04 -16.93
N ASN A 100 8.42 -4.22 -18.11
CA ASN A 100 8.34 -3.24 -19.19
C ASN A 100 6.89 -3.10 -19.70
N LYS A 101 6.19 -4.21 -20.00
CA LYS A 101 4.76 -4.16 -20.41
C LYS A 101 3.86 -3.58 -19.31
N LEU A 102 4.15 -3.85 -18.04
CA LEU A 102 3.42 -3.28 -16.90
C LEU A 102 3.41 -1.75 -16.95
N ILE A 103 4.56 -1.14 -17.18
CA ILE A 103 4.71 0.32 -17.20
C ILE A 103 4.25 0.89 -18.54
N VAL A 104 4.81 0.39 -19.64
CA VAL A 104 4.67 1.02 -20.97
C VAL A 104 3.33 0.69 -21.63
N SER A 105 2.79 -0.50 -21.38
CA SER A 105 1.56 -0.97 -22.07
C SER A 105 0.33 -0.94 -21.17
N TYR A 106 0.43 -1.42 -19.93
CA TYR A 106 -0.74 -1.60 -19.06
C TYR A 106 -1.05 -0.35 -18.23
N LEU A 107 -0.04 0.24 -17.57
CA LEU A 107 -0.22 1.48 -16.83
C LEU A 107 -0.55 2.63 -17.78
N MET A 108 0.11 2.71 -18.93
CA MET A 108 -0.12 3.76 -19.95
C MET A 108 -1.17 3.39 -21.01
N ALA A 109 -1.98 2.34 -20.78
CA ALA A 109 -3.06 1.95 -21.68
C ALA A 109 -4.05 3.10 -21.86
N ARG A 110 -4.34 3.47 -23.12
CA ARG A 110 -5.31 4.52 -23.45
C ARG A 110 -6.73 4.03 -23.21
N ASP A 111 -7.57 4.89 -22.65
CA ASP A 111 -8.99 4.67 -22.41
C ASP A 111 -9.36 3.38 -21.63
N ASN A 112 -8.39 2.80 -20.91
CA ASN A 112 -8.59 1.60 -20.10
C ASN A 112 -8.25 1.85 -18.63
N THR A 113 -9.07 2.68 -17.98
CA THR A 113 -8.90 3.04 -16.57
C THR A 113 -8.82 1.83 -15.63
N PRO A 114 -9.63 0.76 -15.78
CA PRO A 114 -9.51 -0.42 -14.93
C PRO A 114 -8.14 -1.10 -15.01
N LEU A 115 -7.55 -1.16 -16.21
CA LEU A 115 -6.20 -1.70 -16.41
C LEU A 115 -5.14 -0.78 -15.82
N ASN A 116 -5.27 0.54 -16.01
CA ASN A 116 -4.34 1.51 -15.40
C ASN A 116 -4.33 1.40 -13.87
N ILE A 117 -5.51 1.23 -13.25
CA ILE A 117 -5.65 1.06 -11.80
C ILE A 117 -4.95 -0.22 -11.33
N ALA A 118 -5.19 -1.34 -12.02
CA ALA A 118 -4.56 -2.62 -11.67
C ALA A 118 -3.02 -2.52 -11.79
N ALA A 119 -2.52 -1.93 -12.88
CA ALA A 119 -1.10 -1.75 -13.10
C ALA A 119 -0.47 -0.81 -12.06
N ALA A 120 -1.13 0.30 -11.72
CA ALA A 120 -0.65 1.24 -10.71
C ALA A 120 -0.61 0.63 -9.31
N ARG A 121 -1.59 -0.20 -8.95
CA ARG A 121 -1.62 -0.99 -7.70
C ARG A 121 -0.40 -1.90 -7.61
N LEU A 122 -0.20 -2.76 -8.62
CA LEU A 122 0.94 -3.66 -8.65
C LEU A 122 2.27 -2.90 -8.63
N LEU A 123 2.37 -1.79 -9.36
CA LEU A 123 3.58 -0.99 -9.40
C LEU A 123 3.93 -0.46 -8.00
N LEU A 124 2.95 0.04 -7.25
CA LEU A 124 3.13 0.46 -5.85
C LEU A 124 3.65 -0.70 -4.98
N ASP A 125 3.01 -1.87 -5.07
CA ASP A 125 3.38 -3.05 -4.27
C ASP A 125 4.81 -3.54 -4.49
N VAL A 126 5.44 -3.17 -5.61
CA VAL A 126 6.80 -3.61 -5.96
C VAL A 126 7.87 -2.55 -5.68
N LEU A 127 7.49 -1.30 -5.38
CA LEU A 127 8.44 -0.19 -5.17
C LEU A 127 9.52 -0.47 -4.11
N PRO A 128 9.24 -1.10 -2.95
CA PRO A 128 10.27 -1.37 -1.94
C PRO A 128 11.42 -2.28 -2.41
N GLY A 129 11.23 -3.04 -3.51
CA GLY A 129 12.27 -3.86 -4.11
C GLY A 129 12.96 -3.24 -5.32
N LEU A 130 12.52 -2.05 -5.74
CA LEU A 130 12.85 -1.44 -7.02
C LEU A 130 13.68 -0.17 -6.80
N ASP A 131 14.75 0.00 -7.55
CA ASP A 131 15.50 1.26 -7.53
C ASP A 131 14.69 2.34 -8.25
N CYS A 132 14.15 3.29 -7.50
CA CYS A 132 13.34 4.40 -8.01
C CYS A 132 14.06 5.16 -9.13
N ALA A 133 15.39 5.31 -9.06
CA ALA A 133 16.16 5.93 -10.13
C ALA A 133 16.12 5.08 -11.41
N VAL A 134 16.10 3.75 -11.32
CA VAL A 134 15.98 2.87 -12.48
C VAL A 134 14.58 2.94 -13.10
N VAL A 135 13.51 3.01 -12.29
CA VAL A 135 12.13 3.15 -12.81
C VAL A 135 11.95 4.45 -13.58
N PHE A 136 12.36 5.55 -12.95
CA PHE A 136 12.08 6.88 -13.47
C PHE A 136 13.21 7.45 -14.33
N SER A 137 14.35 6.73 -14.48
CA SER A 137 15.46 7.12 -15.36
C SER A 137 15.87 6.06 -16.40
N VAL A 138 15.82 4.74 -16.12
CA VAL A 138 16.32 3.67 -17.03
C VAL A 138 15.21 3.08 -17.91
N PHE A 139 14.02 2.83 -17.38
CA PHE A 139 12.82 2.66 -18.23
C PHE A 139 12.47 3.97 -18.98
N GLY A 140 13.20 5.05 -18.64
CA GLY A 140 13.27 6.36 -19.28
C GLY A 140 14.00 6.44 -20.65
N TYR A 141 14.72 5.40 -21.08
CA TYR A 141 15.67 5.49 -22.22
C TYR A 141 15.17 4.99 -23.58
N VAL A 142 13.91 4.58 -23.72
CA VAL A 142 13.27 4.35 -25.04
C VAL A 142 11.92 5.05 -25.01
N ASP A 143 11.91 6.30 -25.48
CA ASP A 143 10.77 7.23 -25.61
C ASP A 143 9.58 7.05 -24.62
N PRO A 144 9.74 7.42 -23.34
CA PRO A 144 8.64 7.74 -22.45
C PRO A 144 8.41 9.25 -22.50
N GLU A 145 7.73 9.72 -23.55
CA GLU A 145 6.92 10.91 -23.32
C GLU A 145 5.87 10.52 -22.26
N ASP A 146 5.91 11.22 -21.13
CA ASP A 146 4.77 11.43 -20.25
C ASP A 146 4.45 10.47 -19.10
N LEU A 147 5.27 9.52 -18.59
CA LEU A 147 4.81 8.82 -17.35
C LEU A 147 4.60 9.83 -16.19
N ILE A 148 5.63 10.59 -15.81
CA ILE A 148 5.51 11.58 -14.72
C ILE A 148 4.50 12.68 -15.08
N PRO A 149 4.54 13.32 -16.27
CA PRO A 149 3.48 14.24 -16.72
C PRO A 149 2.06 13.65 -16.69
N GLN A 150 1.88 12.39 -17.06
CA GLN A 150 0.60 11.67 -17.02
C GLN A 150 0.13 11.44 -15.59
N LEU A 151 1.05 11.11 -14.67
CA LEU A 151 0.73 11.00 -13.25
C LEU A 151 0.26 12.35 -12.71
N TYR A 152 0.91 13.47 -13.08
CA TYR A 152 0.43 14.82 -12.74
C TYR A 152 -0.97 15.08 -13.32
N ARG A 153 -1.21 14.69 -14.57
CA ARG A 153 -2.52 14.82 -15.22
C ARG A 153 -3.60 14.05 -14.45
N TRP A 154 -3.36 12.80 -14.09
CA TRP A 154 -4.31 11.99 -13.32
C TRP A 154 -4.49 12.51 -11.88
N ALA A 155 -3.40 12.91 -11.21
CA ALA A 155 -3.42 13.41 -9.84
C ALA A 155 -4.14 14.78 -9.72
N GLY A 156 -3.93 15.66 -10.69
CA GLY A 156 -4.48 17.02 -10.71
C GLY A 156 -5.91 17.12 -11.23
N ASN A 157 -6.35 16.20 -12.10
CA ASN A 157 -7.65 16.26 -12.75
C ASN A 157 -8.77 15.68 -11.84
N PRO A 158 -9.77 16.49 -11.42
CA PRO A 158 -10.87 16.04 -10.56
C PRO A 158 -11.80 14.98 -11.19
N GLN A 159 -11.88 14.90 -12.52
CA GLN A 159 -12.67 13.93 -13.26
C GLN A 159 -11.99 12.56 -13.38
N THR A 160 -10.68 12.47 -13.09
CA THR A 160 -9.97 11.19 -13.07
C THR A 160 -10.60 10.28 -12.02
N ASN A 161 -10.73 8.99 -12.34
CA ASN A 161 -11.19 7.98 -11.38
C ASN A 161 -10.45 8.16 -10.05
N PRO A 162 -11.18 8.21 -8.92
CA PRO A 162 -10.57 8.57 -7.66
C PRO A 162 -9.44 7.60 -7.25
N THR A 163 -9.52 6.31 -7.58
CA THR A 163 -8.51 5.29 -7.25
C THR A 163 -7.25 5.50 -8.06
N LEU A 164 -7.39 5.68 -9.38
CA LEU A 164 -6.25 6.00 -10.24
C LEU A 164 -5.60 7.31 -9.79
N ARG A 165 -6.41 8.29 -9.37
CA ARG A 165 -5.96 9.61 -8.97
C ARG A 165 -5.01 9.60 -7.78
N ALA A 166 -5.20 8.77 -6.74
CA ALA A 166 -4.18 8.70 -5.68
C ALA A 166 -3.26 7.50 -5.65
N TYR A 167 -3.45 6.49 -6.50
CA TYR A 167 -2.28 5.74 -6.94
C TYR A 167 -1.31 6.66 -7.68
N SER A 168 -1.80 7.63 -8.46
CA SER A 168 -0.93 8.62 -9.10
C SER A 168 -0.20 9.52 -8.08
N PHE A 169 -0.86 9.92 -6.99
CA PHE A 169 -0.18 10.61 -5.88
C PHE A 169 0.89 9.73 -5.21
N GLY A 170 0.60 8.46 -4.95
CA GLY A 170 1.58 7.53 -4.36
C GLY A 170 2.80 7.33 -5.26
N LEU A 171 2.59 7.12 -6.56
CA LEU A 171 3.66 6.98 -7.54
C LEU A 171 4.47 8.28 -7.70
N LEU A 172 3.83 9.45 -7.66
CA LEU A 172 4.53 10.75 -7.66
C LEU A 172 5.34 10.95 -6.40
N ALA A 173 4.84 10.55 -5.23
CA ALA A 173 5.58 10.67 -3.98
C ALA A 173 6.93 9.96 -4.08
N VAL A 174 6.93 8.74 -4.63
CA VAL A 174 8.16 7.97 -4.84
C VAL A 174 9.03 8.55 -5.96
N ALA A 175 8.43 9.01 -7.07
CA ALA A 175 9.19 9.67 -8.13
C ALA A 175 9.91 10.94 -7.66
N LEU A 176 9.31 11.69 -6.72
CA LEU A 176 9.85 12.93 -6.17
C LEU A 176 10.96 12.74 -5.14
N GLU A 177 11.22 11.51 -4.68
CA GLU A 177 12.42 11.20 -3.89
C GLU A 177 13.70 11.36 -4.71
N VAL A 178 13.60 11.20 -6.04
CA VAL A 178 14.69 11.49 -6.96
C VAL A 178 14.82 13.01 -7.13
N ALA A 179 15.83 13.60 -6.49
CA ALA A 179 16.03 15.06 -6.48
C ALA A 179 16.05 15.70 -7.88
N GLY A 180 16.56 15.00 -8.89
CA GLY A 180 16.54 15.45 -10.29
C GLY A 180 15.12 15.58 -10.85
N VAL A 181 14.25 14.61 -10.57
CA VAL A 181 12.83 14.65 -10.96
C VAL A 181 12.13 15.80 -10.23
N ALA A 182 12.27 15.89 -8.91
CA ALA A 182 11.65 16.96 -8.13
C ALA A 182 12.07 18.37 -8.57
N ALA A 183 13.32 18.53 -9.01
CA ALA A 183 13.83 19.79 -9.52
C ALA A 183 13.22 20.18 -10.88
N ASN A 184 12.92 19.21 -11.73
CA ASN A 184 12.36 19.42 -13.06
C ASN A 184 10.87 19.76 -13.04
N PHE A 185 10.11 19.25 -12.06
CA PHE A 185 8.66 19.41 -11.96
C PHE A 185 8.19 20.40 -10.87
N LYS A 186 9.00 21.43 -10.56
CA LYS A 186 8.68 22.41 -9.50
C LYS A 186 7.37 23.17 -9.73
N ASN A 187 7.05 23.48 -10.97
CA ASN A 187 5.84 24.24 -11.32
C ASN A 187 4.58 23.37 -11.13
N GLU A 188 4.64 22.13 -11.59
CA GLU A 188 3.61 21.11 -11.43
C GLU A 188 3.40 20.82 -9.94
N ASN A 189 4.48 20.70 -9.17
CA ASN A 189 4.44 20.57 -7.71
C ASN A 189 3.72 21.73 -7.05
N SER A 190 4.05 22.98 -7.42
CA SER A 190 3.39 24.16 -6.86
C SER A 190 1.87 24.19 -7.12
N THR A 191 1.44 23.61 -8.24
CA THR A 191 0.03 23.50 -8.61
C THR A 191 -0.65 22.32 -7.91
N LEU A 192 0.05 21.19 -7.77
CA LEU A 192 -0.49 19.95 -7.24
C LEU A 192 -0.61 19.96 -5.71
N ILE A 193 0.31 20.62 -4.99
CA ILE A 193 0.29 20.73 -3.53
C ILE A 193 -1.06 21.23 -2.97
N PRO A 194 -1.63 22.38 -3.41
CA PRO A 194 -2.92 22.83 -2.89
C PRO A 194 -4.05 21.86 -3.21
N ILE A 195 -4.00 21.17 -4.36
CA ILE A 195 -4.97 20.13 -4.73
C ILE A 195 -4.87 18.94 -3.77
N ALA A 196 -3.65 18.49 -3.45
CA ALA A 196 -3.38 17.40 -2.52
C ALA A 196 -3.89 17.73 -1.11
N LEU A 197 -3.59 18.94 -0.60
CA LEU A 197 -4.01 19.39 0.72
C LEU A 197 -5.54 19.51 0.84
N ASN A 198 -6.21 20.04 -0.18
CA ASN A 198 -7.67 20.09 -0.21
C ASN A 198 -8.28 18.68 -0.19
N ARG A 199 -7.73 17.75 -0.98
CA ARG A 199 -8.16 16.35 -0.99
C ARG A 199 -7.94 15.67 0.36
N LEU A 200 -6.80 15.90 1.01
CA LEU A 200 -6.53 15.37 2.35
C LEU A 200 -7.56 15.90 3.36
N LYS A 201 -7.90 17.19 3.31
CA LYS A 201 -8.93 17.80 4.16
C LYS A 201 -10.31 17.16 3.93
N GLU A 202 -10.69 16.91 2.68
CA GLU A 202 -11.94 16.23 2.34
C GLU A 202 -11.98 14.80 2.87
N LEU A 203 -10.90 14.04 2.69
CA LEU A 203 -10.79 12.66 3.18
C LEU A 203 -10.85 12.61 4.71
N PHE A 204 -10.14 13.52 5.39
CA PHE A 204 -10.19 13.63 6.85
C PHE A 204 -11.60 13.93 7.36
N LYS A 205 -12.32 14.83 6.67
CA LYS A 205 -13.72 15.13 7.01
C LYS A 205 -14.61 13.89 6.89
N ARG A 206 -14.51 13.14 5.77
CA ARG A 206 -15.29 11.92 5.56
C ARG A 206 -14.99 10.85 6.60
N MET A 207 -13.70 10.64 6.90
CA MET A 207 -13.27 9.69 7.93
C MET A 207 -13.88 10.01 9.31
N ASN A 208 -13.92 11.29 9.70
CA ASN A 208 -14.54 11.70 10.96
C ASN A 208 -16.06 11.51 10.94
N GLU A 209 -16.73 11.82 9.82
CA GLU A 209 -18.17 11.60 9.65
C GLU A 209 -18.53 10.11 9.72
N GLU A 210 -17.74 9.24 9.08
CA GLU A 210 -17.89 7.79 9.13
C GLU A 210 -17.65 7.23 10.54
N SER A 211 -16.68 7.76 11.28
CA SER A 211 -16.40 7.35 12.67
C SER A 211 -17.55 7.71 13.60
N VAL A 212 -18.08 8.94 13.48
CA VAL A 212 -19.26 9.39 14.24
C VAL A 212 -20.52 8.60 13.86
N ALA A 213 -20.66 8.17 12.60
CA ALA A 213 -21.76 7.32 12.18
C ALA A 213 -21.69 5.92 12.82
N LYS A 214 -20.51 5.29 12.82
CA LYS A 214 -20.27 3.99 13.45
C LYS A 214 -20.55 4.01 14.97
N GLU A 215 -20.09 5.04 15.66
CA GLU A 215 -20.37 5.22 17.11
C GLU A 215 -21.87 5.36 17.42
N LYS A 216 -22.68 5.88 16.48
CA LYS A 216 -24.13 6.00 16.63
C LYS A 216 -24.86 4.69 16.36
N GLU A 217 -24.36 3.89 15.42
CA GLU A 217 -24.89 2.56 15.13
C GLU A 217 -24.59 1.58 16.27
N GLU A 218 -23.39 1.62 16.84
CA GLU A 218 -22.99 0.79 18.00
C GLU A 218 -23.74 1.17 19.29
N ASN A 219 -24.05 2.45 19.50
CA ASN A 219 -24.90 2.90 20.61
C ASN A 219 -26.40 2.65 20.38
N GLY A 220 -26.82 2.28 19.16
CA GLY A 220 -28.21 1.92 18.83
C GLY A 220 -28.60 0.48 19.22
N GLU A 221 -27.61 -0.40 19.39
CA GLU A 221 -27.79 -1.79 19.84
C GLU A 221 -27.42 -1.98 21.32
N GLY A 222 -27.84 -1.04 22.17
CA GLY A 222 -27.67 -1.16 23.62
C GLY A 222 -28.78 -2.00 24.27
N ILE A 223 -28.52 -3.29 24.54
CA ILE A 223 -29.14 -3.97 25.69
C ILE A 223 -28.75 -3.16 26.93
N CYS A 224 -29.76 -2.53 27.54
CA CYS A 224 -29.63 -1.81 28.79
C CYS A 224 -29.25 -2.78 29.91
N VAL A 225 -27.99 -2.75 30.34
CA VAL A 225 -27.62 -3.10 31.71
C VAL A 225 -27.18 -1.81 32.40
N LYS A 226 -28.14 -1.25 33.13
CA LYS A 226 -27.93 -0.16 34.08
C LYS A 226 -26.93 -0.64 35.14
N CYS A 227 -25.87 0.11 35.37
CA CYS A 227 -25.17 0.08 36.65
C CYS A 227 -24.71 1.49 37.04
N ASP A 228 -24.93 1.77 38.31
CA ASP A 228 -25.00 3.07 38.93
C ASP A 228 -23.65 3.79 39.06
N SER A 229 -23.78 5.11 39.05
CA SER A 229 -22.84 6.18 39.40
C SER A 229 -21.90 5.92 40.59
N ALA A 230 -20.62 6.28 40.45
CA ALA A 230 -19.84 6.89 41.54
C ALA A 230 -18.55 7.61 41.06
N GLN A 231 -18.53 8.91 41.37
CA GLN A 231 -17.41 9.72 41.85
C GLN A 231 -16.37 10.32 40.87
N LYS A 232 -16.39 11.66 40.94
CA LYS A 232 -15.57 12.70 40.36
C LYS A 232 -14.37 12.92 41.29
N GLU A 233 -13.15 12.80 40.77
CA GLU A 233 -11.96 13.40 41.41
C GLU A 233 -11.44 14.55 40.57
N VAL A 234 -11.11 15.63 41.28
CA VAL A 234 -10.73 16.95 40.79
C VAL A 234 -9.20 17.03 40.87
N VAL A 235 -8.52 17.30 39.75
CA VAL A 235 -7.09 17.66 39.78
C VAL A 235 -6.80 18.79 38.78
N GLY A 236 -6.37 19.92 39.34
CA GLY A 236 -5.40 20.89 38.80
C GLY A 236 -5.58 21.45 37.40
N GLU A 237 -5.97 22.73 37.31
CA GLU A 237 -5.85 23.54 36.10
C GLU A 237 -4.36 23.72 35.74
N GLU A 238 -3.88 23.03 34.69
CA GLU A 238 -2.62 23.40 34.03
C GLU A 238 -2.93 24.42 32.94
N GLU A 239 -2.54 25.69 33.12
CA GLU A 239 -2.56 26.67 32.03
C GLU A 239 -1.32 26.49 31.14
N GLY A 240 -1.52 25.90 29.97
CA GLY A 240 -0.53 25.74 28.92
C GLY A 240 -1.18 25.33 27.60
N PRO A 241 -0.48 25.39 26.46
CA PRO A 241 -1.07 25.09 25.14
C PRO A 241 -1.54 23.63 24.96
N PHE A 242 -1.27 22.77 25.95
CA PHE A 242 -1.68 21.36 26.00
C PHE A 242 -2.63 21.05 27.17
N ALA A 243 -3.14 22.09 27.85
CA ALA A 243 -4.14 21.97 28.90
C ALA A 243 -5.36 21.17 28.41
N GLY A 244 -5.64 20.03 29.06
CA GLY A 244 -6.79 19.18 28.74
C GLY A 244 -6.54 18.05 27.73
N MET A 245 -5.29 17.81 27.30
CA MET A 245 -4.98 16.57 26.58
C MET A 245 -4.91 15.37 27.56
N PRO A 246 -5.63 14.26 27.30
CA PRO A 246 -5.48 13.05 28.08
C PRO A 246 -4.07 12.47 27.88
N SER A 247 -3.38 12.14 28.97
CA SER A 247 -2.10 11.43 28.90
C SER A 247 -2.37 9.95 28.69
N GLU A 248 -2.20 9.46 27.46
CA GLU A 248 -2.20 8.03 27.22
C GLU A 248 -0.82 7.46 27.61
N SER A 249 -0.76 6.88 28.80
CA SER A 249 0.33 5.99 29.17
C SER A 249 0.19 4.69 28.38
N PHE A 250 1.16 4.38 27.51
CA PHE A 250 1.24 3.10 26.81
C PHE A 250 1.43 1.97 27.83
N HIS A 251 0.33 1.36 28.27
CA HIS A 251 0.35 0.11 29.03
C HIS A 251 0.38 -1.10 28.09
N SER A 252 1.09 -2.12 28.57
CA SER A 252 1.50 -3.37 27.92
C SER A 252 0.33 -4.30 27.54
N GLY A 253 -0.52 -3.87 26.61
CA GLY A 253 -1.54 -4.69 25.97
C GLY A 253 -1.02 -5.40 24.72
N VAL A 254 -1.62 -6.54 24.38
CA VAL A 254 -1.39 -7.27 23.12
C VAL A 254 -1.63 -6.33 21.94
N ARG A 255 -0.65 -6.24 21.02
CA ARG A 255 -0.72 -5.44 19.79
C ARG A 255 -1.99 -5.83 19.02
N PRO A 256 -2.90 -4.89 18.69
CA PRO A 256 -4.10 -5.21 17.93
C PRO A 256 -3.70 -5.75 16.55
N SER A 257 -4.53 -6.63 15.98
CA SER A 257 -4.30 -7.12 14.62
C SER A 257 -4.36 -5.94 13.63
N LEU A 258 -3.61 -6.01 12.51
CA LEU A 258 -3.46 -4.93 11.53
C LEU A 258 -4.77 -4.44 10.88
N ALA A 259 -5.91 -5.03 11.21
CA ALA A 259 -7.24 -4.49 10.92
C ALA A 259 -7.62 -3.27 11.77
N GLU A 260 -6.95 -3.03 12.92
CA GLU A 260 -7.40 -2.08 13.95
C GLU A 260 -6.39 -0.95 14.28
N VAL A 261 -5.21 -0.89 13.64
CA VAL A 261 -4.22 0.20 13.88
C VAL A 261 -3.81 0.86 12.56
N PRO A 262 -3.92 2.19 12.41
CA PRO A 262 -3.81 2.87 11.13
C PRO A 262 -2.34 3.10 10.75
N PHE A 263 -1.85 2.30 9.80
CA PHE A 263 -0.58 2.53 9.12
C PHE A 263 -0.70 3.73 8.17
N PHE A 264 -0.09 4.84 8.59
CA PHE A 264 0.07 6.06 7.80
C PHE A 264 0.72 5.75 6.44
N PHE A 265 0.17 6.32 5.38
CA PHE A 265 0.62 6.33 3.98
C PHE A 265 0.16 5.22 3.01
N TYR A 266 0.07 3.93 3.35
CA TYR A 266 -0.31 2.91 2.34
C TYR A 266 -1.79 2.47 2.37
N SER A 267 -2.42 2.44 3.55
CA SER A 267 -3.75 1.82 3.70
C SER A 267 -4.95 2.77 3.48
N ALA A 268 -4.75 4.09 3.64
CA ALA A 268 -5.85 5.07 3.55
C ALA A 268 -6.45 5.21 2.13
N PHE A 269 -5.80 4.66 1.11
CA PHE A 269 -6.17 4.92 -0.28
C PHE A 269 -6.96 3.79 -0.97
N SER A 270 -6.80 2.54 -0.54
CA SER A 270 -7.41 1.39 -1.22
C SER A 270 -8.81 1.03 -0.69
N ARG A 271 -9.10 1.24 0.60
CA ARG A 271 -10.39 0.81 1.20
C ARG A 271 -11.57 1.79 1.08
N SER A 272 -11.35 3.04 0.67
CA SER A 272 -12.43 4.04 0.53
C SER A 272 -13.00 4.19 -0.89
N LEU A 273 -12.56 3.35 -1.85
CA LEU A 273 -12.86 3.53 -3.28
C LEU A 273 -13.35 2.29 -4.03
N LEU A 274 -13.69 1.22 -3.32
CA LEU A 274 -14.46 0.13 -3.90
C LEU A 274 -15.96 0.47 -3.80
N PRO A 275 -16.70 0.67 -4.91
CA PRO A 275 -18.14 0.51 -4.84
C PRO A 275 -18.42 -0.95 -4.49
N ALA A 276 -19.25 -1.18 -3.48
CA ALA A 276 -19.90 -2.47 -3.31
C ALA A 276 -20.71 -2.74 -4.60
N SER A 277 -20.18 -3.58 -5.49
CA SER A 277 -20.95 -4.09 -6.63
C SER A 277 -21.85 -5.21 -6.14
N ALA A 278 -23.16 -4.99 -6.24
CA ALA A 278 -24.07 -6.02 -6.70
C ALA A 278 -23.84 -6.29 -8.19
#